data_AF-K9H428-F1
#
_entry.id   AF-K9H428-F1
#
_cell.length_a   1.000
_cell.length_b   1.000
_cell.length_c   1.000
_cell.angle_alpha   90.00
_cell.angle_beta   90.00
_cell.angle_gamma   90.00
#
_symmetry.space_group_name_H-M   'P 1'
#
loop_
_entity.id
_entity.type
_entity.pdbx_description
1 polymer ?
#
loop_
_entity_poly.entity_id
_entity_poly.type
_entity_poly.pdbx_seq_one_letter_code
_entity_poly.pdbx_strand_id
1 'polypeptide(L)'
;MSVGAEALDADHRALLDLVRRLDESVRAREPFEIVASLLTVATELTEAHIRREEDVLRRLNMGVDAEHAHAHQAFLTWSRRLRDDFIRTRDAGRVRSVMPVIRDWWHFHVCDQDMVDRPLFTANADRIEAILADSSLAEPILDSGPLHWPDAPAPVVGLRFAPGAV
;
A
#
# COMPACT_ATOMS: atom_id res chain seq x y z
N MET A 1 -3.29 -3.71 14.60
CA MET A 1 -3.95 -2.40 14.80
C MET A 1 -5.32 -2.48 14.17
N SER A 2 -6.31 -1.79 14.73
CA SER A 2 -7.68 -1.87 14.25
C SER A 2 -8.35 -0.51 14.35
N VAL A 3 -9.02 -0.07 13.29
CA VAL A 3 -9.84 1.16 13.25
C VAL A 3 -11.34 0.85 13.39
N GLY A 4 -11.70 -0.43 13.52
CA GLY A 4 -13.09 -0.87 13.75
C GLY A 4 -13.89 -1.14 12.48
N ALA A 5 -13.21 -1.24 11.32
CA ALA A 5 -13.75 -1.72 10.05
C ALA A 5 -12.81 -2.79 9.49
N GLU A 6 -13.32 -4.00 9.24
CA GLU A 6 -12.47 -5.17 9.00
C GLU A 6 -11.74 -5.06 7.65
N ALA A 7 -12.41 -4.54 6.63
CA ALA A 7 -11.78 -4.33 5.33
C ALA A 7 -10.61 -3.32 5.39
N LEU A 8 -10.75 -2.23 6.12
CA LEU A 8 -9.65 -1.25 6.32
C LEU A 8 -8.54 -1.83 7.19
N ASP A 9 -8.90 -2.63 8.20
CA ASP A 9 -7.92 -3.33 9.03
C ASP A 9 -7.13 -4.39 8.26
N ALA A 10 -7.76 -5.04 7.27
CA ALA A 10 -7.11 -5.95 6.35
C ALA A 10 -6.10 -5.22 5.46
N ASP A 11 -6.45 -4.04 4.95
CA ASP A 11 -5.54 -3.18 4.18
C ASP A 11 -4.31 -2.78 5.00
N HIS A 12 -4.49 -2.35 6.26
CA HIS A 12 -3.39 -2.01 7.14
C HIS A 12 -2.41 -3.18 7.34
N ARG A 13 -2.93 -4.38 7.58
CA ARG A 13 -2.08 -5.58 7.73
C ARG A 13 -1.33 -5.88 6.44
N ALA A 14 -2.02 -5.83 5.31
CA ALA A 14 -1.45 -6.06 3.98
C ALA A 14 -0.30 -5.10 3.68
N LEU A 15 -0.51 -3.81 3.94
CA LEU A 15 0.47 -2.76 3.69
C LEU A 15 1.69 -2.88 4.58
N LEU A 16 1.50 -3.12 5.88
CA LEU A 16 2.61 -3.30 6.82
C LEU A 16 3.45 -4.54 6.46
N ASP A 17 2.81 -5.62 6.03
CA ASP A 17 3.52 -6.82 5.55
C ASP A 17 4.29 -6.56 4.26
N LEU A 18 3.72 -5.82 3.30
CA LEU A 18 4.43 -5.42 2.08
C LEU A 18 5.62 -4.50 2.37
N VAL A 19 5.45 -3.53 3.28
CA VAL A 19 6.53 -2.60 3.69
C VAL A 19 7.66 -3.38 4.35
N ARG A 20 7.34 -4.33 5.22
CA ARG A 20 8.32 -5.24 5.83
C ARG A 20 9.05 -6.07 4.77
N ARG A 21 8.32 -6.70 3.85
CA ARG A 21 8.92 -7.50 2.76
C ARG A 21 9.80 -6.65 1.84
N LEU A 22 9.38 -5.43 1.52
CA LEU A 22 10.17 -4.49 0.73
C LEU A 22 11.49 -4.12 1.43
N ASP A 23 11.47 -3.84 2.75
CA ASP A 23 12.69 -3.56 3.53
C ASP A 23 13.65 -4.76 3.51
N GLU A 24 13.12 -5.97 3.73
CA GLU A 24 13.87 -7.21 3.66
C GLU A 24 14.53 -7.40 2.28
N SER A 25 13.76 -7.23 1.20
CA SER A 25 14.24 -7.37 -0.18
C SER A 25 15.37 -6.39 -0.52
N VAL A 26 15.23 -5.11 -0.16
CA VAL A 26 16.29 -4.12 -0.45
C VAL A 26 17.54 -4.35 0.41
N ARG A 27 17.39 -4.83 1.64
CA ARG A 27 18.53 -5.18 2.52
C ARG A 27 19.24 -6.44 2.05
N ALA A 28 18.50 -7.44 1.58
CA ALA A 28 19.02 -8.67 1.01
C ALA A 28 19.62 -8.48 -0.40
N ARG A 29 19.48 -7.29 -1.00
CA ARG A 29 19.90 -6.98 -2.38
C ARG A 29 19.28 -7.94 -3.39
N GLU A 30 17.99 -8.21 -3.22
CA GLU A 30 17.25 -9.03 -4.16
C GLU A 30 17.22 -8.42 -5.57
N PRO A 31 16.99 -9.24 -6.60
CA PRO A 31 16.84 -8.79 -7.98
C PRO A 31 15.91 -7.59 -8.15
N PHE A 32 16.23 -6.76 -9.14
CA PHE A 32 15.47 -5.55 -9.49
C PHE A 32 13.98 -5.83 -9.65
N GLU A 33 13.63 -6.92 -10.32
CA GLU A 33 12.26 -7.31 -10.63
C GLU A 33 11.44 -7.51 -9.36
N ILE A 34 12.03 -8.14 -8.33
CA ILE A 34 11.33 -8.38 -7.06
C ILE A 34 11.07 -7.06 -6.33
N VAL A 35 12.10 -6.21 -6.20
CA VAL A 35 11.95 -4.91 -5.54
C VAL A 35 10.97 -4.01 -6.31
N ALA A 36 11.00 -4.06 -7.65
CA ALA A 36 10.13 -3.26 -8.50
C ALA A 36 8.66 -3.69 -8.36
N SER A 37 8.41 -5.01 -8.35
CA SER A 37 7.09 -5.56 -8.12
C SER A 37 6.56 -5.19 -6.73
N LEU A 38 7.36 -5.37 -5.67
CA LEU A 38 6.96 -5.03 -4.30
C LEU A 38 6.63 -3.53 -4.15
N LEU A 39 7.48 -2.65 -4.70
CA LEU A 39 7.27 -1.21 -4.64
C LEU A 39 6.05 -0.76 -5.46
N THR A 40 5.78 -1.44 -6.59
CA THR A 40 4.59 -1.19 -7.41
C THR A 40 3.32 -1.59 -6.67
N VAL A 41 3.27 -2.83 -6.17
CA VAL A 41 2.11 -3.34 -5.41
C VAL A 41 1.88 -2.52 -4.14
N ALA A 42 2.92 -2.16 -3.40
CA ALA A 42 2.80 -1.30 -2.22
C ALA A 42 2.19 0.08 -2.58
N THR A 43 2.62 0.68 -3.69
CA THR A 43 2.11 1.97 -4.17
C THR A 43 0.62 1.87 -4.56
N GLU A 44 0.25 0.83 -5.30
CA GLU A 44 -1.13 0.60 -5.74
C GLU A 44 -2.07 0.31 -4.58
N LEU A 45 -1.62 -0.53 -3.62
CA LEU A 45 -2.37 -0.83 -2.42
C LEU A 45 -2.52 0.39 -1.51
N THR A 46 -1.49 1.24 -1.39
CA THR A 46 -1.58 2.53 -0.67
C THR A 46 -2.69 3.40 -1.27
N GLU A 47 -2.74 3.49 -2.59
CA GLU A 47 -3.75 4.28 -3.31
C GLU A 47 -5.16 3.70 -3.17
N ALA A 48 -5.30 2.38 -3.17
CA ALA A 48 -6.58 1.73 -2.95
C ALA A 48 -7.08 1.92 -1.51
N HIS A 49 -6.21 1.74 -0.51
CA HIS A 49 -6.51 1.98 0.91
C HIS A 49 -7.04 3.39 1.13
N ILE A 50 -6.26 4.40 0.74
CA ILE A 50 -6.62 5.81 0.90
C ILE A 50 -7.96 6.12 0.22
N ARG A 51 -8.17 5.64 -1.02
CA ARG A 51 -9.44 5.87 -1.72
C ARG A 51 -10.62 5.24 -1.00
N ARG A 52 -10.47 4.04 -0.44
CA ARG A 52 -11.55 3.38 0.32
C ARG A 52 -11.86 4.14 1.59
N GLU A 53 -10.85 4.55 2.33
CA GLU A 53 -11.02 5.30 3.58
C GLU A 53 -11.74 6.65 3.34
N GLU A 54 -11.28 7.41 2.34
CA GLU A 54 -11.92 8.69 1.98
C GLU A 54 -13.34 8.48 1.42
N ASP A 55 -13.58 7.41 0.66
CA ASP A 55 -14.91 7.07 0.17
C ASP A 55 -15.88 6.72 1.30
N VAL A 56 -15.40 5.95 2.28
CA VAL A 56 -16.16 5.61 3.49
C VAL A 56 -16.54 6.86 4.26
N LEU A 57 -15.57 7.72 4.58
CA LEU A 57 -15.84 8.98 5.29
C LEU A 57 -16.90 9.81 4.54
N ARG A 58 -16.69 10.00 3.23
CA ARG A 58 -17.61 10.75 2.37
C ARG A 58 -19.02 10.14 2.36
N ARG A 59 -19.18 8.81 2.26
CA ARG A 59 -20.49 8.12 2.25
C ARG A 59 -21.14 8.05 3.63
N LEU A 60 -20.38 8.25 4.70
CA LEU A 60 -20.89 8.51 6.04
C LEU A 60 -21.28 9.98 6.26
N ASN A 61 -21.17 10.83 5.23
CA ASN A 61 -21.34 12.29 5.30
C ASN A 61 -20.36 12.97 6.26
N MET A 62 -19.20 12.36 6.45
CA MET A 62 -18.08 12.91 7.21
C MET A 62 -17.02 13.38 6.21
N GLY A 63 -16.46 14.56 6.43
CA GLY A 63 -15.31 15.02 5.66
C GLY A 63 -14.04 14.34 6.15
N VAL A 64 -13.09 14.16 5.25
CA VAL A 64 -11.71 13.87 5.66
C VAL A 64 -11.12 15.15 6.25
N ASP A 65 -10.45 15.06 7.39
CA ASP A 65 -9.73 16.19 7.96
C ASP A 65 -8.71 16.74 6.94
N ALA A 66 -8.55 18.07 6.89
CA ALA A 66 -7.72 18.71 5.89
C ALA A 66 -6.23 18.33 5.99
N GLU A 67 -5.72 18.15 7.22
CA GLU A 67 -4.34 17.70 7.46
C GLU A 67 -4.19 16.23 7.08
N HIS A 68 -5.20 15.41 7.37
CA HIS A 68 -5.22 14.00 6.98
C HIS A 68 -5.21 13.82 5.45
N ALA A 69 -6.12 14.50 4.74
CA ALA A 69 -6.18 14.47 3.28
C ALA A 69 -4.89 15.02 2.62
N HIS A 70 -4.26 16.01 3.24
CA HIS A 70 -2.97 16.51 2.77
C HIS A 70 -1.86 15.45 2.91
N ALA A 71 -1.80 14.76 4.04
CA ALA A 71 -0.84 13.68 4.29
C ALA A 71 -0.99 12.54 3.28
N HIS A 72 -2.23 12.10 3.00
CA HIS A 72 -2.55 11.13 1.95
C HIS A 72 -2.00 11.55 0.59
N GLN A 73 -2.36 12.75 0.13
CA GLN A 73 -1.99 13.20 -1.19
C GLN A 73 -0.48 13.41 -1.35
N ALA A 74 0.19 13.89 -0.30
CA ALA A 74 1.64 14.04 -0.26
C ALA A 74 2.33 12.67 -0.38
N PHE A 75 1.89 11.68 0.38
CA PHE A 75 2.48 10.34 0.38
C PHE A 75 2.21 9.60 -0.94
N LEU A 76 1.01 9.70 -1.51
CA LEU A 76 0.71 9.13 -2.83
C LEU A 76 1.56 9.74 -3.94
N THR A 77 1.74 11.05 -3.91
CA THR A 77 2.59 11.73 -4.89
C THR A 77 4.05 11.29 -4.76
N TRP A 78 4.54 11.18 -3.52
CA TRP A 78 5.91 10.80 -3.23
C TRP A 78 6.19 9.32 -3.55
N SER A 79 5.31 8.39 -3.18
CA SER A 79 5.44 6.96 -3.44
C SER A 79 5.45 6.63 -4.93
N ARG A 80 4.55 7.24 -5.72
CA ARG A 80 4.55 7.12 -7.19
C ARG A 80 5.88 7.59 -7.79
N ARG A 81 6.39 8.75 -7.35
CA ARG A 81 7.68 9.27 -7.81
C ARG A 81 8.83 8.33 -7.44
N LEU A 82 8.83 7.79 -6.23
CA LEU A 82 9.84 6.81 -5.79
C LEU A 82 9.82 5.55 -6.66
N ARG A 83 8.63 5.00 -6.93
CA ARG A 83 8.44 3.86 -7.83
C ARG A 83 8.94 4.14 -9.23
N ASP A 84 8.51 5.24 -9.84
CA ASP A 84 8.86 5.58 -11.22
C ASP A 84 10.36 5.89 -11.35
N ASP A 85 10.94 6.55 -10.35
CA ASP A 85 12.38 6.76 -10.28
C ASP A 85 13.14 5.44 -10.16
N PHE A 86 12.68 4.51 -9.31
CA PHE A 86 13.33 3.20 -9.16
C PHE A 86 13.25 2.37 -10.44
N ILE A 87 12.10 2.33 -11.12
CA ILE A 87 11.94 1.64 -12.41
C ILE A 87 12.93 2.20 -13.44
N ARG A 88 13.12 3.52 -13.45
CA ARG A 88 14.01 4.21 -14.40
C ARG A 88 15.49 4.03 -14.08
N THR A 89 15.89 4.16 -12.82
CA THR A 89 17.32 4.21 -12.43
C THR A 89 17.86 2.89 -11.93
N ARG A 90 16.98 1.97 -11.50
CA ARG A 90 17.32 0.71 -10.81
C ARG A 90 18.14 0.91 -9.53
N ASP A 91 18.09 2.11 -8.95
CA ASP A 91 18.85 2.46 -7.76
C ASP A 91 18.18 1.94 -6.49
N ALA A 92 18.47 0.69 -6.15
CA ALA A 92 18.00 0.07 -4.90
C ALA A 92 18.60 0.74 -3.65
N GLY A 93 19.74 1.43 -3.79
CA GLY A 93 20.35 2.21 -2.71
C GLY A 93 19.46 3.38 -2.28
N ARG A 94 18.82 4.04 -3.26
CA ARG A 94 17.83 5.09 -3.00
C ARG A 94 16.55 4.56 -2.36
N VAL A 95 16.04 3.40 -2.79
CA VAL A 95 14.87 2.78 -2.12
C VAL A 95 15.21 2.43 -0.67
N ARG A 96 16.38 1.81 -0.44
CA ARG A 96 16.87 1.49 0.90
C ARG A 96 17.02 2.71 1.80
N SER A 97 17.51 3.85 1.27
CA SER A 97 17.73 5.04 2.09
C SER A 97 16.43 5.70 2.55
N VAL A 98 15.32 5.47 1.85
CA VAL A 98 14.01 6.03 2.20
C VAL A 98 13.08 5.05 2.92
N MET A 99 13.47 3.78 3.11
CA MET A 99 12.67 2.81 3.87
C MET A 99 12.24 3.29 5.27
N PRO A 100 13.09 4.00 6.05
CA PRO A 100 12.64 4.58 7.32
C PRO A 100 11.46 5.53 7.15
N VAL A 101 11.44 6.36 6.09
CA VAL A 101 10.35 7.28 5.80
C VAL A 101 9.05 6.54 5.49
N ILE A 102 9.11 5.45 4.70
CA ILE A 102 7.94 4.62 4.37
C ILE A 102 7.34 4.00 5.63
N ARG A 103 8.19 3.38 6.46
CA ARG A 103 7.75 2.71 7.69
C ARG A 103 7.17 3.72 8.68
N ASP A 104 7.85 4.83 8.88
CA ASP A 104 7.43 5.83 9.87
C ASP A 104 6.12 6.50 9.44
N TRP A 105 5.92 6.72 8.13
CA TRP A 105 4.63 7.19 7.60
C TRP A 105 3.50 6.20 7.89
N TRP A 106 3.67 4.92 7.51
CA TRP A 106 2.64 3.90 7.76
C TRP A 106 2.33 3.70 9.24
N HIS A 107 3.36 3.78 10.10
CA HIS A 107 3.15 3.71 11.53
C HIS A 107 2.32 4.89 12.04
N PHE A 108 2.69 6.13 11.69
CA PHE A 108 1.96 7.32 12.12
C PHE A 108 0.54 7.39 11.55
N HIS A 109 0.39 7.07 10.27
CA HIS A 109 -0.89 6.98 9.57
C HIS A 109 -1.86 6.08 10.34
N VAL A 110 -1.49 4.81 10.56
CA VAL A 110 -2.38 3.80 11.18
C VAL A 110 -2.53 3.98 12.69
N CYS A 111 -1.47 4.36 13.42
CA CYS A 111 -1.50 4.47 14.88
C CYS A 111 -2.12 5.77 15.37
N ASP A 112 -2.01 6.84 14.60
CA ASP A 112 -2.35 8.19 15.06
C ASP A 112 -3.47 8.80 14.21
N GLN A 113 -3.32 8.86 12.89
CA GLN A 113 -4.28 9.56 12.02
C GLN A 113 -5.60 8.79 11.89
N ASP A 114 -5.58 7.52 11.46
CA ASP A 114 -6.80 6.73 11.27
C ASP A 114 -7.51 6.42 12.60
N MET A 115 -6.76 6.42 13.69
CA MET A 115 -7.32 6.20 15.03
C MET A 115 -8.25 7.32 15.48
N VAL A 116 -8.14 8.52 14.88
CA VAL A 116 -9.11 9.61 15.09
C VAL A 116 -10.51 9.20 14.62
N ASP A 117 -10.59 8.48 13.50
CA ASP A 117 -11.86 8.05 12.91
C ASP A 117 -12.41 6.75 13.52
N ARG A 118 -11.62 6.05 14.34
CA ARG A 118 -12.01 4.78 14.97
C ARG A 118 -13.38 4.79 15.65
N PRO A 119 -13.77 5.80 16.47
CA PRO A 119 -15.09 5.82 17.10
C PRO A 119 -16.22 5.87 16.06
N LEU A 120 -16.05 6.65 14.99
CA LEU A 120 -17.00 6.75 13.89
C LEU A 120 -17.08 5.41 13.14
N PHE A 121 -15.94 4.82 12.81
CA PHE A 121 -15.89 3.56 12.07
C PHE A 121 -16.49 2.41 12.86
N THR A 122 -16.14 2.27 14.15
CA THR A 122 -16.70 1.26 15.04
C THR A 122 -18.22 1.39 15.14
N ALA A 123 -18.76 2.61 15.21
CA ALA A 123 -20.19 2.85 15.28
C ALA A 123 -20.94 2.55 13.97
N ASN A 124 -20.22 2.42 12.84
CA ASN A 124 -20.79 2.24 11.51
C ASN A 124 -20.26 0.97 10.80
N ALA A 125 -19.65 0.02 11.53
CA ALA A 125 -18.93 -1.12 10.94
C ALA A 125 -19.72 -1.85 9.84
N ASP A 126 -20.95 -2.30 10.12
CA ASP A 126 -21.79 -3.00 9.13
C ASP A 126 -22.08 -2.15 7.87
N ARG A 127 -22.26 -0.84 8.07
CA ARG A 127 -22.51 0.10 6.96
C ARG A 127 -21.24 0.34 6.15
N ILE A 128 -20.07 0.35 6.78
CA ILE A 128 -18.78 0.45 6.11
C ILE A 128 -18.54 -0.78 5.24
N GLU A 129 -18.77 -1.99 5.77
CA GLU A 129 -18.65 -3.21 4.98
C GLU A 129 -19.60 -3.20 3.77
N ALA A 130 -20.84 -2.74 3.96
CA ALA A 130 -21.78 -2.57 2.84
C ALA A 130 -21.34 -1.50 1.82
N ILE A 131 -20.78 -0.37 2.29
CA ILE A 131 -20.22 0.68 1.43
C ILE A 131 -19.10 0.09 0.56
N LEU A 132 -18.19 -0.64 1.20
CA LEU A 132 -17.01 -1.18 0.54
C LEU A 132 -17.38 -2.29 -0.43
N ALA A 133 -18.32 -3.17 -0.09
CA ALA A 133 -18.82 -4.23 -0.99
C ALA A 133 -19.53 -3.72 -2.24
N ASP A 134 -20.22 -2.57 -2.16
CA ASP A 134 -20.90 -1.90 -3.27
C ASP A 134 -19.93 -1.10 -4.16
N SER A 135 -18.77 -0.74 -3.63
CA SER A 135 -17.75 0.00 -4.37
C SER A 135 -17.05 -0.91 -5.38
N SER A 136 -16.72 -0.43 -6.58
CA SER A 136 -15.77 -1.17 -7.45
C SER A 136 -14.35 -1.23 -6.86
N LEU A 137 -14.14 -0.63 -5.68
CA LEU A 137 -12.95 -0.72 -4.85
C LEU A 137 -13.02 -1.88 -3.82
N ALA A 138 -14.10 -2.68 -3.83
CA ALA A 138 -14.41 -3.75 -2.88
C ALA A 138 -13.44 -4.93 -2.87
N GLU A 139 -12.68 -5.14 -3.95
CA GLU A 139 -11.90 -6.37 -4.06
C GLU A 139 -10.89 -6.44 -2.91
N PRO A 140 -10.96 -7.48 -2.04
CA PRO A 140 -10.01 -7.64 -0.97
C PRO A 140 -8.66 -7.86 -1.63
N ILE A 141 -7.72 -6.96 -1.38
CA ILE A 141 -6.43 -6.99 -2.07
C ILE A 141 -5.64 -8.27 -1.70
N LEU A 142 -6.05 -8.98 -0.64
CA LEU A 142 -5.41 -10.18 -0.12
C LEU A 142 -6.35 -11.39 0.18
N ASP A 143 -7.45 -11.62 -0.54
CA ASP A 143 -8.17 -12.92 -0.38
C ASP A 143 -7.40 -14.13 -0.98
N SER A 144 -6.07 -14.09 -0.92
CA SER A 144 -5.14 -15.13 -1.34
C SER A 144 -4.30 -15.66 -0.17
N GLY A 145 -4.95 -16.00 0.96
CA GLY A 145 -4.30 -16.67 2.09
C GLY A 145 -3.10 -15.91 2.69
N PRO A 146 -2.28 -16.53 3.57
CA PRO A 146 -0.99 -15.93 3.89
C PRO A 146 -0.26 -15.73 2.56
N LEU A 147 0.30 -14.54 2.32
CA LEU A 147 1.22 -14.28 1.20
C LEU A 147 2.29 -15.39 1.21
N HIS A 148 2.04 -16.49 0.50
CA HIS A 148 3.03 -17.51 0.26
C HIS A 148 3.95 -16.87 -0.78
N TRP A 149 4.96 -16.18 -0.30
CA TRP A 149 6.03 -15.76 -1.15
C TRP A 149 6.78 -17.05 -1.52
N PRO A 150 6.84 -17.46 -2.80
CA PRO A 150 7.60 -18.64 -3.15
C PRO A 150 9.08 -18.41 -2.81
N ASP A 151 9.78 -19.44 -2.32
CA ASP A 151 11.22 -19.37 -2.00
C ASP A 151 12.10 -18.97 -3.21
N ALA A 152 11.52 -18.99 -4.42
CA ALA A 152 12.08 -18.46 -5.65
C ALA A 152 10.98 -17.80 -6.52
N PRO A 153 11.27 -16.70 -7.24
CA PRO A 153 10.28 -16.08 -8.12
C PRO A 153 9.84 -17.07 -9.21
N ALA A 154 8.52 -17.16 -9.44
CA ALA A 154 8.00 -17.85 -10.61
C ALA A 154 8.62 -17.25 -11.88
N PRO A 155 9.02 -18.08 -12.87
CA PRO A 155 9.61 -17.57 -14.09
C PRO A 155 8.61 -16.65 -14.79
N VAL A 156 8.99 -15.39 -15.01
CA VAL A 156 8.21 -14.44 -15.80
C VAL A 156 8.27 -14.87 -17.27
N VAL A 157 7.29 -15.67 -17.69
CA VAL A 157 7.04 -15.91 -19.11
C VAL A 157 6.41 -14.66 -19.68
N GLY A 158 7.13 -13.94 -20.57
CA GLY A 158 6.48 -12.91 -21.38
C GLY A 158 7.22 -11.62 -21.70
N LEU A 159 8.53 -11.48 -21.42
CA LEU A 159 9.33 -10.39 -21.99
C LEU A 159 10.45 -10.98 -22.84
N ARG A 160 10.20 -11.04 -24.16
CA ARG A 160 11.25 -11.29 -25.14
C ARG A 160 12.22 -10.11 -25.09
N PHE A 161 13.42 -10.34 -24.59
CA PHE A 161 14.55 -9.47 -24.86
C PHE A 161 14.83 -9.52 -26.37
N ALA A 162 14.69 -8.38 -27.05
CA ALA A 162 15.27 -8.24 -28.38
C ALA A 162 16.81 -8.27 -28.23
N PRO A 163 17.53 -9.12 -28.97
CA PRO A 163 18.98 -9.18 -28.87
C PRO A 163 19.60 -8.02 -29.66
N GLY A 164 20.42 -7.23 -28.97
CA GLY A 164 21.62 -6.60 -29.53
C GLY A 164 21.44 -5.43 -30.50
N ALA A 165 22.00 -4.29 -30.12
CA ALA A 165 22.76 -3.47 -31.06
C ALA A 165 24.02 -2.99 -30.36
N VAL A 166 25.15 -3.44 -30.89
CA VAL A 166 26.51 -2.91 -30.70
C VAL A 166 26.60 -1.54 -31.37
#